data_AF-A0A2G6HU95-F1
#
_entry.id   AF-A0A2G6HU95-F1
#
_cell.length_a   1.000
_cell.length_b   1.000
_cell.length_c   1.000
_cell.angle_alpha   90.00
_cell.angle_beta   90.00
_cell.angle_gamma   90.00
#
_symmetry.space_group_name_H-M   'P 1'
#
loop_
_entity.id
_entity.type
_entity.pdbx_description
1 polymer ?
#
loop_
_entity_poly.entity_id
_entity_poly.type
_entity_poly.pdbx_seq_one_letter_code
_entity_poly.pdbx_strand_id
1 'polypeptide(L)'
;MSQVQVLKRKQFLISEEHIQKLAVISKKENVSATEIVRRSIDAYDPYTDPAGVEALLEMAIQATKEAIHAVREATEETLTTVQQLKQKRVNHV
;
A
#
# COMPACT_ATOMS: atom_id res chain seq x y z
N MET A 1 -16.25 -16.81 -15.28
CA MET A 1 -15.80 -18.17 -14.89
C MET A 1 -14.32 -18.06 -14.56
N SER A 2 -13.90 -18.24 -13.30
CA SER A 2 -12.47 -18.21 -12.98
C SER A 2 -11.82 -19.47 -13.54
N GLN A 3 -10.79 -19.31 -14.36
CA GLN A 3 -9.99 -20.43 -14.84
C GLN A 3 -9.30 -21.06 -13.64
N VAL A 4 -9.56 -22.35 -13.39
CA VAL A 4 -8.80 -23.12 -12.40
C VAL A 4 -7.39 -23.29 -12.95
N GLN A 5 -6.43 -22.55 -12.40
CA GLN A 5 -5.03 -22.69 -12.77
C GLN A 5 -4.51 -24.08 -12.34
N VAL A 6 -3.91 -24.81 -13.28
CA VAL A 6 -3.27 -26.09 -13.01
C VAL A 6 -1.92 -25.84 -12.35
N LEU A 7 -1.84 -26.01 -11.03
CA LEU A 7 -0.59 -25.86 -10.28
C LEU A 7 0.33 -27.06 -10.52
N LYS A 8 1.63 -26.79 -10.69
CA LYS A 8 2.68 -27.81 -10.85
C LYS A 8 3.64 -27.76 -9.66
N ARG A 9 3.94 -28.90 -9.04
CA ARG A 9 4.93 -28.98 -7.95
C ARG A 9 6.34 -28.79 -8.51
N LYS A 10 7.08 -27.86 -7.90
CA LYS A 10 8.52 -27.65 -8.11
C LYS A 10 9.21 -27.58 -6.75
N GLN A 11 10.44 -28.06 -6.68
CA GLN A 11 11.26 -28.07 -5.47
C GLN A 11 12.55 -27.31 -5.73
N PHE A 12 12.92 -26.47 -4.78
CA PHE A 12 14.12 -25.63 -4.83
C PHE A 12 14.85 -25.73 -3.50
N LEU A 13 16.16 -25.54 -3.53
CA LEU A 13 16.98 -25.42 -2.33
C LEU A 13 17.02 -23.93 -1.93
N ILE A 14 16.79 -23.64 -0.66
CA ILE A 14 16.86 -22.29 -0.08
C ILE A 14 17.71 -22.32 1.18
N SER A 15 18.29 -21.19 1.55
CA SER A 15 19.08 -21.05 2.77
C SER A 15 18.20 -21.07 4.02
N GLU A 16 18.79 -21.40 5.17
CA GLU A 16 18.13 -21.33 6.48
C GLU A 16 17.55 -19.94 6.78
N GLU A 17 18.29 -18.89 6.39
CA GLU A 17 17.83 -17.50 6.50
C GLU A 17 16.51 -17.27 5.72
N HIS A 18 16.39 -17.79 4.49
CA HIS A 18 15.16 -17.66 3.71
C HIS A 18 14.00 -18.44 4.33
N ILE A 19 14.26 -19.59 4.95
CA ILE A 19 13.25 -20.37 5.69
C ILE A 19 12.69 -19.53 6.84
N GLN A 20 13.57 -18.92 7.64
CA GLN A 20 13.17 -18.05 8.75
C GLN A 20 12.36 -16.84 8.26
N LYS A 21 12.80 -16.19 7.18
CA LYS A 21 12.09 -15.06 6.58
C LYS A 21 10.68 -15.45 6.12
N LEU A 22 10.54 -16.58 5.43
CA LEU A 22 9.24 -17.10 5.01
C LEU A 22 8.34 -17.42 6.21
N ALA A 23 8.87 -18.00 7.28
CA ALA A 23 8.11 -18.32 8.49
C ALA A 23 7.56 -17.05 9.17
N VAL A 24 8.37 -15.98 9.25
CA VAL A 24 7.95 -14.68 9.79
C VAL A 24 6.81 -14.09 8.96
N ILE A 25 6.94 -14.05 7.64
CA ILE A 25 5.93 -13.49 6.73
C ILE A 25 4.64 -14.34 6.80
N SER A 26 4.78 -15.66 6.77
CA SER A 26 3.65 -16.61 6.85
C SER A 26 2.83 -16.41 8.11
N LYS A 27 3.48 -16.26 9.26
CA LYS A 27 2.81 -16.00 10.53
C LYS A 27 2.13 -14.63 10.54
N LYS A 28 2.78 -13.60 10.00
CA LYS A 28 2.25 -12.22 9.97
C LYS A 28 1.02 -12.11 9.08
N GLU A 29 1.04 -12.73 7.91
CA GLU A 29 -0.01 -12.62 6.90
C GLU A 29 -1.06 -13.75 6.96
N ASN A 30 -0.86 -14.74 7.83
CA ASN A 30 -1.72 -15.93 7.97
C ASN A 30 -1.96 -16.66 6.64
N VAL A 31 -0.88 -16.85 5.86
CA VAL A 31 -0.89 -17.56 4.58
C VAL A 31 0.25 -18.56 4.50
N SER A 32 0.13 -19.56 3.63
CA SER A 32 1.16 -20.58 3.46
C SER A 32 2.47 -20.00 2.89
N ALA A 33 3.60 -20.64 3.16
CA ALA A 33 4.88 -20.28 2.54
C ALA A 33 4.82 -20.35 1.00
N THR A 34 4.08 -21.32 0.44
CA THR A 34 3.87 -21.45 -1.00
C THR A 34 3.08 -20.26 -1.58
N GLU A 35 2.08 -19.77 -0.86
CA GLU A 35 1.34 -18.57 -1.25
C GLU A 35 2.26 -17.34 -1.32
N ILE A 36 3.13 -17.19 -0.32
CA ILE A 36 4.11 -16.09 -0.27
C ILE A 36 5.04 -16.16 -1.48
N VAL A 37 5.63 -17.33 -1.74
CA VAL A 37 6.51 -17.52 -2.89
C VAL A 37 5.78 -17.20 -4.20
N ARG A 38 4.51 -17.63 -4.35
CA ARG A 38 3.72 -17.30 -5.54
C ARG A 38 3.55 -15.78 -5.69
N ARG A 39 3.11 -15.09 -4.64
CA ARG A 39 2.94 -13.62 -4.66
C ARG A 39 4.25 -12.90 -4.97
N SER A 40 5.36 -13.38 -4.42
CA SER A 40 6.68 -12.82 -4.69
C SER A 40 7.09 -13.00 -6.15
N ILE A 41 6.79 -14.16 -6.75
CA ILE A 41 7.04 -14.40 -8.18
C ILE A 41 6.11 -13.52 -9.04
N ASP A 42 4.82 -13.45 -8.71
CA ASP A 42 3.85 -12.63 -9.45
C ASP A 42 4.20 -11.13 -9.40
N ALA A 43 4.77 -10.68 -8.29
CA ALA A 43 5.23 -9.29 -8.11
C ALA A 43 6.62 -9.02 -8.69
N TYR A 44 7.42 -10.06 -8.95
CA TYR A 44 8.76 -9.90 -9.50
C TYR A 44 8.69 -9.85 -11.02
N ASP A 45 8.96 -8.67 -11.58
CA ASP A 45 9.15 -8.50 -13.01
C ASP A 45 10.67 -8.36 -13.32
N PRO A 46 11.30 -9.37 -13.92
CA PRO A 46 12.73 -9.35 -14.23
C PRO A 46 13.12 -8.37 -15.34
N TYR A 47 12.13 -7.80 -16.05
CA TYR A 47 12.35 -6.84 -17.13
C TYR A 47 12.02 -5.41 -16.74
N THR A 48 11.64 -5.20 -15.46
CA THR A 48 11.39 -3.88 -14.93
C THR A 48 12.65 -3.03 -14.98
N ASP A 49 12.53 -1.82 -15.54
CA ASP A 49 13.55 -0.79 -15.43
C ASP A 49 13.57 -0.23 -13.99
N PRO A 50 14.62 -0.49 -13.19
CA PRO A 50 14.66 -0.05 -11.79
C PRO A 50 14.55 1.47 -11.66
N ALA A 51 15.10 2.22 -12.61
CA ALA A 51 15.02 3.68 -12.61
C ALA A 51 13.58 4.18 -12.83
N GLY A 52 12.83 3.49 -13.70
CA GLY A 52 11.42 3.79 -13.95
C GLY A 52 10.54 3.54 -12.72
N VAL A 53 10.80 2.47 -11.95
CA VAL A 53 10.05 2.19 -10.70
C VAL A 53 10.34 3.22 -9.63
N GLU A 54 11.59 3.62 -9.46
CA GLU A 54 11.96 4.62 -8.45
C GLU A 54 11.33 5.98 -8.77
N ALA A 55 11.35 6.40 -10.03
CA ALA A 55 10.66 7.63 -10.47
C ALA A 55 9.14 7.56 -10.24
N LEU A 56 8.50 6.42 -10.54
CA LEU A 56 7.07 6.22 -10.27
C LEU A 56 6.74 6.27 -8.77
N LEU A 57 7.61 5.69 -7.94
CA LEU A 57 7.46 5.72 -6.48
C LEU A 57 7.60 7.14 -5.94
N GLU A 58 8.60 7.90 -6.41
CA GLU A 58 8.77 9.31 -6.04
C GLU A 58 7.56 10.15 -6.42
N MET A 59 7.02 9.97 -7.64
CA MET A 59 5.79 10.62 -8.08
C MET A 59 4.59 10.26 -7.17
N ALA A 60 4.43 8.98 -6.83
CA ALA A 60 3.35 8.53 -5.95
C ALA A 60 3.48 9.13 -4.53
N ILE A 61 4.70 9.20 -3.99
CA ILE A 61 4.99 9.84 -2.71
C ILE A 61 4.63 11.33 -2.77
N GLN A 62 5.03 12.02 -3.84
CA GLN A 62 4.77 13.44 -4.01
C GLN A 62 3.26 13.73 -4.12
N ALA A 63 2.55 12.99 -4.97
CA ALA A 63 1.10 13.11 -5.12
C ALA A 63 0.37 12.83 -3.78
N THR A 64 0.84 11.86 -3.00
CA THR A 64 0.27 11.56 -1.68
C THR A 64 0.49 12.71 -0.70
N LYS A 65 1.67 13.34 -0.68
CA LYS A 65 1.94 14.51 0.15
C LYS A 65 1.03 15.69 -0.20
N GLU A 66 0.86 15.95 -1.49
CA GLU A 66 -0.01 17.02 -2.00
C GLU A 66 -1.47 16.76 -1.61
N ALA A 67 -1.96 15.53 -1.76
CA ALA A 67 -3.31 15.15 -1.34
C ALA A 67 -3.51 15.35 0.17
N ILE A 68 -2.53 14.95 1.00
CA ILE A 68 -2.59 15.18 2.45
C ILE A 68 -2.65 16.67 2.78
N HIS A 69 -1.86 17.50 2.08
CA HIS A 69 -1.86 18.95 2.28
C HIS A 69 -3.21 19.56 1.94
N ALA A 70 -3.74 19.26 0.75
CA ALA A 70 -5.02 19.77 0.29
C ALA A 70 -6.18 19.38 1.23
N VAL A 71 -6.17 18.14 1.75
CA VAL A 71 -7.17 17.69 2.73
C VAL A 71 -7.06 18.47 4.04
N ARG A 72 -5.85 18.76 4.51
CA ARG A 72 -5.65 19.56 5.74
C ARG A 72 -6.16 20.98 5.57
N GLU A 73 -5.78 21.65 4.49
CA GLU A 73 -6.25 23.01 4.18
C GLU A 73 -7.78 23.08 4.11
N ALA A 74 -8.41 22.17 3.37
CA ALA A 74 -9.87 22.10 3.27
C ALA A 74 -10.53 21.87 4.62
N THR A 75 -9.91 21.07 5.50
CA THR A 75 -10.41 20.81 6.85
C THR A 75 -10.33 22.06 7.72
N GLU A 76 -9.22 22.79 7.67
CA GLU A 76 -9.02 24.04 8.41
C GLU A 76 -10.00 25.14 7.96
N GLU A 77 -10.19 25.29 6.65
CA GLU A 77 -11.15 26.25 6.07
C GLU A 77 -12.60 25.89 6.45
N THR A 78 -12.93 24.60 6.44
CA THR A 78 -14.25 24.13 6.89
C THR A 78 -14.46 24.42 8.37
N LEU A 79 -13.47 24.14 9.23
CA LEU A 79 -13.57 24.38 10.67
C LEU A 79 -13.74 25.87 10.99
N THR A 80 -12.94 26.74 10.36
CA THR A 80 -13.04 28.19 10.53
C THR A 80 -14.39 28.72 10.05
N THR A 81 -14.88 28.25 8.90
CA THR A 81 -16.21 28.60 8.40
C THR A 81 -17.32 28.18 9.36
N VAL A 82 -17.26 26.95 9.89
CA VAL A 82 -18.21 26.46 10.89
C VAL A 82 -18.18 27.30 12.17
N GLN A 83 -17.00 27.69 12.65
CA GLN A 83 -16.86 28.57 13.82
C GLN A 83 -17.48 29.95 13.58
N GLN A 84 -17.22 30.57 12.43
CA GLN A 84 -17.80 31.86 12.06
C GLN A 84 -19.33 31.80 11.97
N LEU A 85 -19.89 30.74 11.38
CA LEU A 85 -21.33 30.52 11.31
C LEU A 85 -21.94 30.32 12.71
N LYS A 86 -21.26 29.58 13.59
CA LYS A 86 -21.68 29.43 14.99
C LYS A 86 -21.71 30.78 15.72
N GLN A 87 -20.68 31.60 15.56
CA GLN A 87 -20.60 32.91 16.21
C GLN A 87 -21.66 33.88 15.70
N LYS A 88 -21.89 33.94 14.39
CA LYS A 88 -22.94 34.77 13.77
C LYS A 88 -24.34 34.40 14.28
N ARG A 89 -24.61 33.10 14.45
CA ARG A 89 -25.88 32.62 14.99
C ARG A 89 -26.10 33.00 16.46
N VAL A 90 -25.05 32.98 17.29
CA VAL A 90 -25.15 33.38 18.72
C VAL A 90 -25.42 34.88 18.87
N ASN A 91 -24.89 35.72 17.97
CA ASN A 91 -25.08 37.18 18.01
C ASN A 91 -26.44 37.66 17.43
N HIS A 92 -27.28 36.75 16.93
CA HIS A 92 -28.60 37.04 16.35
C HIS A 92 -29.78 36.45 17.16
N VAL A 93 -29.48 35.94 18.36
CA VAL A 93 -30.44 35.51 19.39
C VAL A 93 -30.30 36.46 20.58
#